data_AF-A0A1G6W0I5-F1
#
_entry.id   AF-A0A1G6W0I5-F1
#
_cell.length_a   1.000
_cell.length_b   1.000
_cell.length_c   1.000
_cell.angle_alpha   90.00
_cell.angle_beta   90.00
_cell.angle_gamma   90.00
#
_symmetry.space_group_name_H-M   'P 1'
#
loop_
_entity.id
_entity.type
_entity.pdbx_description
1 polymer ?
#
loop_
_entity_poly.entity_id
_entity_poly.type
_entity_poly.pdbx_seq_one_letter_code
_entity_poly.pdbx_strand_id
1 'polypeptide(L)'
;MDAPSNVVRLPTAAPRKPNNHRFKEQRAAGYEAKQASVFRERYINPRVRAVMGDAETIMGIEQTPALLIASALFALADPDTQQKAMEQLAPGAVVGRKAHIQAIATMRRLRATTIGEQYDFYNAIDELEKRRS
;
A
#
# COMPACT_ATOMS: atom_id res chain seq x y z
N MET A 1 -13.61 -36.33 33.65
CA MET A 1 -14.26 -35.06 34.04
C MET A 1 -15.19 -34.70 32.92
N ASP A 2 -16.47 -34.98 33.15
CA ASP A 2 -17.53 -34.88 32.16
C ASP A 2 -17.83 -33.44 31.79
N ALA A 3 -18.05 -33.19 30.50
CA ALA A 3 -18.47 -31.89 30.00
C ALA A 3 -19.85 -31.53 30.57
N PRO A 4 -20.10 -30.27 30.96
CA PRO A 4 -21.39 -29.87 31.53
C PRO A 4 -22.53 -30.11 30.52
N SER A 5 -23.52 -30.89 30.95
CA SER A 5 -24.63 -31.44 30.15
C SER A 5 -25.70 -30.42 29.71
N ASN A 6 -25.48 -29.11 29.92
CA ASN A 6 -26.49 -28.06 29.75
C ASN A 6 -26.18 -27.05 28.64
N VAL A 7 -25.25 -27.34 27.72
CA VAL A 7 -24.94 -26.44 26.60
C VAL A 7 -25.61 -26.94 25.31
N VAL A 8 -26.80 -26.41 25.01
CA VAL A 8 -27.46 -26.60 23.71
C VAL A 8 -26.74 -25.75 22.67
N ARG A 9 -25.94 -26.38 21.80
CA ARG A 9 -25.36 -25.68 20.64
C ARG A 9 -26.46 -25.38 19.63
N LEU A 10 -26.89 -24.12 19.60
CA LEU A 10 -27.78 -23.62 18.55
C LEU A 10 -27.08 -23.73 17.19
N PRO A 11 -27.81 -24.04 16.10
CA PRO A 11 -27.23 -24.08 14.76
C PRO A 11 -26.69 -22.69 14.42
N THR A 12 -25.37 -22.57 14.31
CA THR A 12 -24.71 -21.35 13.89
C THR A 12 -25.22 -21.00 12.49
N ALA A 13 -25.89 -19.87 12.35
CA ALA A 13 -26.41 -19.41 11.06
C ALA A 13 -25.29 -19.46 10.01
N ALA A 14 -25.52 -20.15 8.89
CA ALA A 14 -24.55 -20.24 7.81
C ALA A 14 -24.08 -18.83 7.40
N PRO A 15 -22.79 -18.61 7.14
CA PRO A 15 -22.28 -17.30 6.77
C PRO A 15 -23.05 -16.81 5.55
N ARG A 16 -23.82 -15.74 5.74
CA ARG A 16 -24.57 -15.10 4.66
C ARG A 16 -23.56 -14.62 3.63
N LYS A 17 -23.58 -15.16 2.41
CA LYS A 17 -22.90 -14.56 1.26
C LYS A 17 -23.67 -13.28 0.91
N PRO A 18 -23.13 -12.08 1.19
CA PRO A 18 -23.82 -10.85 0.81
C PRO A 18 -23.82 -10.77 -0.72
N ASN A 19 -25.00 -10.77 -1.32
CA ASN A 19 -25.17 -10.69 -2.76
C ASN A 19 -24.97 -9.24 -3.21
N ASN A 20 -23.71 -8.84 -3.36
CA ASN A 20 -23.29 -7.46 -3.57
C ASN A 20 -23.35 -7.04 -5.05
N HIS A 21 -24.53 -7.15 -5.67
CA HIS A 21 -24.77 -6.85 -7.10
C HIS A 21 -24.33 -5.44 -7.48
N ARG A 22 -24.60 -4.46 -6.61
CA ARG A 22 -24.24 -3.05 -6.83
C ARG A 22 -22.74 -2.83 -7.05
N PHE A 23 -21.87 -3.58 -6.36
CA PHE A 23 -20.42 -3.50 -6.56
C PHE A 23 -19.93 -4.33 -7.75
N LYS A 24 -20.70 -5.31 -8.20
CA LYS A 24 -20.41 -6.04 -9.45
C LYS A 24 -20.68 -5.14 -10.65
N GLU A 25 -21.82 -4.46 -10.65
CA GLU A 25 -22.21 -3.50 -11.69
C GLU A 25 -21.26 -2.29 -11.72
N GLN A 26 -20.89 -1.72 -10.57
CA GLN A 26 -19.89 -0.64 -10.53
C GLN A 26 -18.52 -1.07 -11.06
N ARG A 27 -18.09 -2.32 -10.79
CA ARG A 27 -16.84 -2.85 -11.34
C ARG A 27 -16.93 -3.05 -12.86
N ALA A 28 -18.05 -3.55 -13.36
CA ALA A 28 -18.29 -3.71 -14.80
C ALA A 28 -18.33 -2.36 -15.50
N ALA A 29 -19.09 -1.39 -14.98
CA ALA A 29 -19.18 -0.03 -15.51
C ALA A 29 -17.81 0.68 -15.48
N GLY A 30 -17.02 0.51 -14.42
CA GLY A 30 -15.66 1.03 -14.35
C GLY A 30 -14.72 0.41 -15.37
N TYR A 31 -14.88 -0.90 -15.67
CA TYR A 31 -14.11 -1.58 -16.70
C TYR A 31 -14.51 -1.11 -18.11
N GLU A 32 -15.81 -0.97 -18.38
CA GLU A 32 -16.33 -0.48 -19.66
C GLU A 32 -15.93 0.98 -19.91
N ALA A 33 -16.05 1.86 -18.91
CA ALA A 33 -15.60 3.24 -19.01
C ALA A 33 -14.08 3.34 -19.26
N LYS A 34 -13.29 2.40 -18.71
CA LYS A 34 -11.85 2.30 -18.98
C LYS A 34 -11.57 1.83 -20.41
N GLN A 35 -12.33 0.86 -20.90
CA GLN A 35 -12.22 0.33 -22.27
C GLN A 35 -12.59 1.36 -23.33
N ALA A 36 -13.60 2.19 -23.06
CA ALA A 36 -14.09 3.23 -23.97
C ALA A 36 -13.29 4.54 -23.91
N SER A 37 -12.34 4.67 -22.97
CA SER A 37 -11.55 5.90 -22.84
C SER A 37 -10.53 6.05 -23.97
N VAL A 38 -10.45 7.24 -24.55
CA VAL A 38 -9.37 7.63 -25.51
C VAL A 38 -7.98 7.51 -24.88
N PHE A 39 -7.91 7.56 -23.55
CA PHE A 39 -6.67 7.40 -22.77
C PHE A 39 -6.50 5.99 -22.21
N ARG A 40 -7.20 4.97 -22.74
CA ARG A 40 -7.11 3.59 -22.26
C ARG A 40 -5.66 3.11 -22.10
N GLU A 41 -4.81 3.45 -23.07
CA GLU A 41 -3.38 3.10 -23.08
C GLU A 41 -2.53 3.93 -22.09
N ARG A 42 -3.04 5.07 -21.64
CA ARG A 42 -2.37 5.99 -20.69
C ARG A 42 -3.00 5.95 -19.30
N TYR A 43 -4.01 5.13 -19.09
CA TYR A 43 -4.73 5.06 -17.83
C TYR A 43 -3.88 4.37 -16.77
N ILE A 44 -3.57 5.11 -15.70
CA ILE A 44 -2.97 4.59 -14.48
C ILE A 44 -4.04 4.60 -13.40
N ASN A 45 -4.18 3.49 -12.67
CA ASN A 45 -5.08 3.42 -11.52
C ASN A 45 -4.74 4.55 -10.52
N PRO A 46 -5.72 5.33 -10.02
CA PRO A 46 -5.48 6.42 -9.07
C PRO A 46 -4.68 6.01 -7.83
N ARG A 47 -4.86 4.78 -7.33
CA ARG A 47 -4.10 4.26 -6.18
C ARG A 47 -2.63 4.03 -6.50
N VAL A 48 -2.37 3.45 -7.67
CA VAL A 48 -1.01 3.28 -8.23
C VAL A 48 -0.37 4.65 -8.46
N ARG A 49 -1.09 5.59 -9.08
CA ARG A 49 -0.62 6.96 -9.34
C ARG A 49 -0.21 7.69 -8.06
N ALA A 50 -0.98 7.53 -6.98
CA ALA A 50 -0.69 8.17 -5.70
C ALA A 50 0.64 7.72 -5.08
N VAL A 51 1.10 6.50 -5.39
CA VAL A 51 2.35 5.93 -4.86
C VAL A 51 3.51 5.97 -5.85
N MET A 52 3.30 6.42 -7.09
CA MET A 52 4.35 6.52 -8.11
C MET A 52 5.52 7.43 -7.70
N GLY A 53 5.26 8.55 -7.02
CA GLY A 53 6.33 9.45 -6.58
C GLY A 53 7.25 8.81 -5.53
N ASP A 54 6.66 8.04 -4.61
CA ASP A 54 7.43 7.26 -3.62
C ASP A 54 8.20 6.13 -4.34
N ALA A 55 7.58 5.45 -5.31
CA ALA A 55 8.22 4.39 -6.10
C ALA A 55 9.42 4.90 -6.90
N GLU A 56 9.27 6.02 -7.61
CA GLU A 56 10.35 6.65 -8.35
C GLU A 56 11.51 7.06 -7.44
N THR A 57 11.20 7.63 -6.27
CA THR A 57 12.19 7.99 -5.26
C THR A 57 12.96 6.77 -4.78
N ILE A 58 12.26 5.67 -4.46
CA ILE A 58 12.85 4.44 -3.92
C ILE A 58 13.65 3.69 -4.98
N MET A 59 13.19 3.64 -6.23
CA MET A 59 13.95 3.06 -7.34
C MET A 59 15.29 3.76 -7.59
N GLY A 60 15.42 5.02 -7.17
CA GLY A 60 16.67 5.79 -7.25
C GLY A 60 17.61 5.60 -6.05
N ILE A 61 17.24 4.80 -5.04
CA ILE A 61 18.06 4.57 -3.85
C ILE A 61 18.96 3.36 -4.08
N GLU A 62 20.27 3.54 -3.90
CA GLU A 62 21.20 2.42 -3.82
C GLU A 62 20.93 1.60 -2.55
N GLN A 63 20.70 0.30 -2.73
CA GLN A 63 20.47 -0.60 -1.60
C GLN A 63 21.79 -0.90 -0.91
N THR A 64 21.95 -0.36 0.30
CA THR A 64 23.10 -0.65 1.16
C THR A 64 22.70 -1.54 2.34
N PRO A 65 23.62 -2.36 2.89
CA PRO A 65 23.33 -3.14 4.09
C PRO A 65 22.85 -2.26 5.26
N ALA A 66 23.41 -1.05 5.41
CA ALA A 66 23.01 -0.09 6.43
C ALA A 66 21.55 0.34 6.28
N LEU A 67 21.10 0.61 5.05
CA LEU A 67 19.71 0.95 4.77
C LEU A 67 18.76 -0.21 5.12
N LEU A 68 19.10 -1.45 4.76
CA LEU A 68 18.29 -2.62 5.08
C LEU A 68 18.15 -2.83 6.59
N ILE A 69 19.25 -2.69 7.34
CA ILE A 69 19.24 -2.79 8.80
C ILE A 69 18.38 -1.68 9.41
N ALA A 70 18.57 -0.42 8.98
CA ALA A 70 17.77 0.71 9.47
C ALA A 70 16.26 0.51 9.18
N SER A 71 15.93 -0.02 8.00
CA SER A 71 14.56 -0.35 7.60
C SER A 71 13.93 -1.40 8.52
N ALA A 72 14.67 -2.47 8.83
CA ALA A 72 14.22 -3.52 9.73
C ALA A 72 14.01 -3.00 11.16
N LEU A 73 14.94 -2.19 11.67
CA LEU A 73 14.80 -1.55 12.97
C LEU A 73 13.58 -0.62 13.03
N PHE A 74 13.35 0.16 11.96
CA PHE A 74 12.19 1.03 11.87
C PHE A 74 10.87 0.25 11.87
N ALA A 75 10.81 -0.87 11.14
CA ALA A 75 9.63 -1.73 11.10
C ALA A 75 9.30 -2.37 12.47
N LEU A 76 10.30 -2.56 13.34
CA LEU A 76 10.12 -3.07 14.70
C LEU A 76 9.71 -2.00 15.71
N ALA A 77 9.92 -0.73 15.39
CA ALA A 77 9.53 0.38 16.27
C ALA A 77 8.01 0.50 16.37
N ASP A 78 7.53 0.98 17.50
CA ASP A 78 6.10 1.26 17.70
C ASP A 78 5.60 2.39 16.78
N PRO A 79 4.31 2.43 16.44
CA PRO A 79 3.76 3.41 15.51
C PRO A 79 4.00 4.88 15.91
N ASP A 80 4.08 5.18 17.21
CA ASP A 80 4.30 6.54 17.70
C ASP A 80 5.75 6.97 17.48
N THR A 81 6.71 6.08 17.76
CA THR A 81 8.13 6.28 17.44
C THR A 81 8.34 6.42 15.94
N GLN A 82 7.66 5.61 15.13
CA GLN A 82 7.70 5.72 13.67
C GLN A 82 7.22 7.09 13.19
N GLN A 83 6.11 7.57 13.74
CA GLN A 83 5.53 8.87 13.41
C GLN A 83 6.47 10.03 13.81
N LYS A 84 7.03 10.00 15.03
CA LYS A 84 7.99 11.02 15.50
C LYS A 84 9.25 11.08 14.64
N ALA A 85 9.77 9.92 14.23
CA ALA A 85 10.93 9.88 13.34
C ALA A 85 10.62 10.53 11.97
N MET A 86 9.42 10.31 11.41
CA MET A 86 8.99 10.98 10.19
C MET A 86 8.86 12.50 10.38
N GLU A 87 8.31 12.94 11.51
CA GLU A 87 8.17 14.36 11.85
C GLU A 87 9.52 15.07 11.96
N GLN A 88 10.53 14.40 12.53
CA GLN A 88 11.90 14.93 12.59
C GLN A 88 12.55 15.08 11.22
N LEU A 89 12.21 14.21 10.26
CA LEU A 89 12.75 14.24 8.91
C LEU A 89 12.01 15.23 7.99
N ALA A 90 10.74 15.53 8.30
CA ALA A 90 9.86 16.35 7.47
C ALA A 90 10.41 17.73 7.08
N PRO A 91 11.01 18.52 8.00
CA PRO A 91 11.57 19.84 7.64
C PRO A 91 12.63 19.75 6.54
N GLY A 92 13.50 18.74 6.59
CA GLY A 92 14.53 18.55 5.56
C GLY A 92 13.95 18.16 4.20
N ALA A 93 12.85 17.39 4.19
CA ALA A 93 12.17 17.05 2.95
C ALA A 93 11.44 18.26 2.34
N VAL A 94 10.81 19.12 3.17
CA VAL A 94 10.17 20.37 2.72
C VAL A 94 11.18 21.32 2.07
N VAL A 95 12.40 21.37 2.61
CA VAL A 95 13.51 22.17 2.05
C VAL A 95 14.15 21.50 0.81
N GLY A 96 13.69 20.31 0.40
CA GLY A 96 14.16 19.64 -0.81
C GLY A 96 15.43 18.80 -0.62
N ARG A 97 15.82 18.47 0.62
CA ARG A 97 17.00 17.62 0.88
C ARG A 97 16.71 16.19 0.41
N LYS A 98 17.42 15.74 -0.62
CA LYS A 98 17.24 14.41 -1.24
C LYS A 98 17.23 13.26 -0.23
N ALA A 99 18.20 13.21 0.69
CA ALA A 99 18.28 12.16 1.70
C ALA A 99 17.05 12.10 2.62
N HIS A 100 16.48 13.26 2.97
CA HIS A 100 15.26 13.32 3.78
C HIS A 100 14.04 12.86 2.99
N ILE A 101 13.93 13.25 1.72
CA ILE A 101 12.85 12.81 0.83
C ILE A 101 12.88 11.28 0.68
N GLN A 102 14.06 10.72 0.42
CA GLN A 102 14.29 9.28 0.30
C GLN A 102 13.95 8.53 1.59
N ALA A 103 14.38 9.04 2.75
CA ALA A 103 14.08 8.44 4.04
C ALA A 103 12.56 8.42 4.32
N ILE A 104 11.86 9.52 4.09
CA ILE A 104 10.40 9.60 4.30
C ILE A 104 9.65 8.67 3.33
N ALA A 105 10.03 8.63 2.06
CA ALA A 105 9.42 7.71 1.09
C ALA A 105 9.58 6.26 1.54
N THR A 106 10.79 5.88 1.97
CA THR A 106 11.09 4.54 2.50
C THR A 106 10.22 4.22 3.72
N MET A 107 10.16 5.12 4.71
CA MET A 107 9.39 4.91 5.94
C MET A 107 7.88 4.79 5.68
N ARG A 108 7.33 5.61 4.76
CA ARG A 108 5.92 5.51 4.35
C ARG A 108 5.58 4.16 3.74
N ARG A 109 6.49 3.59 2.94
CA ARG A 109 6.27 2.28 2.31
C ARG A 109 6.45 1.12 3.29
N LEU A 110 7.37 1.23 4.25
CA LEU A 110 7.50 0.25 5.33
C LEU A 110 6.25 0.20 6.22
N ARG A 111 5.56 1.34 6.39
CA ARG A 111 4.29 1.43 7.13
C ARG A 111 3.07 0.97 6.33
N ALA A 112 3.21 0.57 5.06
CA ALA A 112 2.06 0.15 4.24
C ALA A 112 1.26 -0.95 4.96
N THR A 113 0.06 -0.58 5.38
CA THR A 113 -0.71 -1.33 6.39
C THR A 113 -1.48 -2.50 5.78
N THR A 114 -1.71 -2.47 4.47
CA THR A 114 -2.49 -3.48 3.77
C THR A 114 -1.71 -4.12 2.63
N ILE A 115 -1.99 -5.40 2.38
CA ILE A 115 -1.48 -6.14 1.22
C ILE A 115 -1.82 -5.41 -0.09
N GLY A 116 -2.99 -4.74 -0.16
CA GLY A 116 -3.40 -3.97 -1.32
C GLY A 116 -2.47 -2.78 -1.61
N GLU A 117 -2.07 -2.03 -0.59
CA GLU A 117 -1.13 -0.91 -0.74
C GLU A 117 0.26 -1.37 -1.20
N GLN A 118 0.69 -2.57 -0.78
CA GLN A 118 1.93 -3.18 -1.24
C GLN A 118 1.84 -3.54 -2.73
N TYR A 119 0.75 -4.18 -3.17
CA TYR A 119 0.53 -4.45 -4.60
C TYR A 119 0.42 -3.17 -5.43
N ASP A 120 -0.26 -2.14 -4.94
CA ASP A 120 -0.36 -0.85 -5.62
C ASP A 120 1.04 -0.21 -5.80
N PHE A 121 1.95 -0.39 -4.85
CA PHE A 121 3.35 0.05 -4.95
C PHE A 121 4.16 -0.76 -5.96
N TYR A 122 4.07 -2.09 -5.95
CA TYR A 122 4.75 -2.93 -6.96
C TYR A 122 4.25 -2.63 -8.38
N ASN A 123 2.93 -2.46 -8.55
CA ASN A 123 2.36 -2.04 -9.83
C ASN A 123 2.89 -0.66 -10.27
N ALA A 124 3.22 0.23 -9.33
CA ALA A 124 3.80 1.53 -9.66
C ALA A 124 5.25 1.41 -10.13
N ILE A 125 6.04 0.50 -9.54
CA ILE A 125 7.38 0.17 -10.01
C ILE A 125 7.32 -0.39 -11.43
N ASP A 126 6.49 -1.40 -11.67
CA ASP A 126 6.33 -2.01 -13.00
C ASP A 126 5.92 -0.98 -14.07
N GLU A 127 5.00 -0.07 -13.72
CA GLU A 127 4.54 0.99 -14.61
C GLU A 127 5.64 2.02 -14.92
N LEU A 128 6.51 2.32 -13.95
CA LEU A 128 7.66 3.19 -14.14
C LEU A 128 8.76 2.52 -14.99
N GLU A 129 9.00 1.24 -14.82
CA GLU A 129 9.97 0.47 -15.63
C GLU A 129 9.54 0.40 -17.09
N LYS A 130 8.26 0.11 -17.37
CA LYS A 130 7.69 0.12 -18.73
C LYS A 130 7.83 1.45 -19.47
N ARG A 131 7.96 2.56 -18.72
CA ARG A 131 8.15 3.90 -19.30
C ARG A 131 9.61 4.24 -19.57
N ARG A 132 10.55 3.50 -18.95
CA ARG A 132 11.99 3.66 -19.14
C ARG A 132 12.53 2.80 -20.28
N SER A 133 11.85 1.70 -20.61
CA SER A 133 12.10 0.84 -21.78
C SER A 133 11.53 1.43 -23.07
#